data_AF-A0A930K8R8-F1
#
_entry.id   AF-A0A930K8R8-F1
#
_cell.length_a   1.000
_cell.length_b   1.000
_cell.length_c   1.000
_cell.angle_alpha   90.00
_cell.angle_beta   90.00
_cell.angle_gamma   90.00
#
_symmetry.space_group_name_H-M   'P 1'
#
loop_
_entity.id
_entity.type
_entity.pdbx_description
1 polymer ?
#
loop_
_entity_poly.entity_id
_entity_poly.type
_entity_poly.pdbx_seq_one_letter_code
_entity_poly.pdbx_strand_id
1 'polypeptide(L)'
;LQQTWDTGTNEAAGGIYENLWDAHAPYQIDGNFGYTAGVAEMLLQSYNDKLVILPALPTSFWQKGSVKGLKAVGNFTVDIDWDNAKATQIRIISNVGIPCIVKYTGIAKDYKVTTADGKSVKTKRISDDEISFPTVAGGKYIIVSTTPNAIAAVTGSQEGTVATVCYYSLNGAKANSTPSHGVYIKQMKYSNGTTSTTKVIN
;
A
#
# COMPACT_ATOMS: atom_id res chain seq x y z
N LEU A 1 19.07 39.16 -4.09
CA LEU A 1 18.99 38.90 -2.64
C LEU A 1 20.29 38.23 -2.26
N GLN A 2 21.21 38.97 -1.63
CA GLN A 2 22.49 38.43 -1.17
C GLN A 2 22.34 38.19 0.33
N GLN A 3 22.44 36.94 0.79
CA GLN A 3 22.38 36.63 2.22
C GLN A 3 23.62 37.23 2.91
N THR A 4 23.44 37.82 4.08
CA THR A 4 24.47 38.60 4.81
C THR A 4 25.12 37.81 5.95
N TRP A 5 24.96 36.49 6.00
CA TRP A 5 25.44 35.63 7.09
C TRP A 5 26.09 34.37 6.50
N ASP A 6 27.28 34.01 6.98
CA ASP A 6 28.03 32.83 6.55
C ASP A 6 27.53 31.59 7.31
N THR A 7 27.06 30.60 6.56
CA THR A 7 26.45 29.37 7.07
C THR A 7 27.43 28.19 7.06
N GLY A 8 28.66 28.39 6.58
CA GLY A 8 29.62 27.32 6.35
C GLY A 8 29.27 26.41 5.16
N THR A 9 28.25 26.77 4.36
CA THR A 9 27.89 26.07 3.13
C THR A 9 28.52 26.77 1.92
N ASN A 10 29.05 25.99 0.96
CA ASN A 10 29.60 26.56 -0.26
C ASN A 10 28.47 26.94 -1.23
N GLU A 11 28.03 28.20 -1.18
CA GLU A 11 26.96 28.75 -2.03
C GLU A 11 27.29 28.81 -3.52
N ALA A 12 28.55 28.54 -3.91
CA ALA A 12 28.98 28.40 -5.30
C ALA A 12 28.90 26.95 -5.81
N ALA A 13 28.60 25.98 -4.94
CA ALA A 13 28.34 24.60 -5.32
C ALA A 13 26.84 24.40 -5.66
N GLY A 14 26.56 23.49 -6.59
CA GLY A 14 25.18 23.10 -6.89
C GLY A 14 24.52 22.42 -5.69
N GLY A 15 23.20 22.61 -5.51
CA GLY A 15 22.47 22.01 -4.38
C GLY A 15 21.29 22.84 -3.91
N ILE A 16 21.12 22.93 -2.59
CA ILE A 16 19.97 23.59 -1.95
C ILE A 16 20.47 24.57 -0.88
N TYR A 17 20.01 25.83 -0.95
CA TYR A 17 20.23 26.85 0.08
C TYR A 17 19.41 26.55 1.35
N GLU A 18 19.71 27.23 2.46
CA GLU A 18 19.00 27.01 3.74
C GLU A 18 17.49 27.30 3.68
N ASN A 19 17.07 28.21 2.79
CA ASN A 19 15.67 28.51 2.53
C ASN A 19 15.00 27.50 1.57
N LEU A 20 15.68 26.39 1.28
CA LEU A 20 15.28 25.32 0.37
C LEU A 20 15.22 25.72 -1.11
N TRP A 21 15.80 26.85 -1.50
CA TRP A 21 15.92 27.21 -2.90
C TRP A 21 17.03 26.43 -3.59
N ASP A 22 16.75 25.99 -4.80
CA ASP A 22 17.74 25.32 -5.65
C ASP A 22 18.86 26.27 -6.07
N ALA A 23 20.07 25.75 -6.11
CA ALA A 23 21.28 26.48 -6.41
C ALA A 23 21.97 25.87 -7.63
N HIS A 24 22.09 26.65 -8.71
CA HIS A 24 22.86 26.26 -9.88
C HIS A 24 24.39 26.39 -9.67
N ALA A 25 25.00 27.43 -9.07
CA ALA A 25 24.59 28.71 -8.51
C ALA A 25 24.57 29.87 -9.55
N PRO A 26 23.92 31.03 -9.28
CA PRO A 26 23.13 31.39 -8.09
C PRO A 26 21.75 30.69 -8.10
N TYR A 27 20.79 31.18 -7.30
CA TYR A 27 19.40 30.70 -7.31
C TYR A 27 18.84 30.54 -8.71
N GLN A 28 18.33 29.35 -9.01
CA GLN A 28 17.46 29.05 -10.15
C GLN A 28 16.30 28.20 -9.63
N ILE A 29 15.07 28.45 -10.08
CA ILE A 29 13.88 27.77 -9.56
C ILE A 29 13.61 26.42 -10.24
N ASP A 30 14.33 26.13 -11.31
CA ASP A 30 14.15 24.95 -12.14
C ASP A 30 14.42 23.65 -11.38
N GLY A 31 15.46 23.58 -10.55
CA GLY A 31 15.71 22.38 -9.73
C GLY A 31 14.66 22.12 -8.65
N ASN A 32 14.03 23.15 -8.07
CA ASN A 32 12.91 22.96 -7.12
C ASN A 32 11.70 22.30 -7.80
N PHE A 33 11.31 22.80 -8.99
CA PHE A 33 10.21 22.23 -9.76
C PHE A 33 10.58 20.86 -10.33
N GLY A 34 11.83 20.70 -10.78
CA GLY A 34 12.38 19.44 -11.27
C GLY A 34 12.38 18.35 -10.20
N TYR A 35 12.78 18.67 -8.96
CA TYR A 35 12.72 17.73 -7.83
C TYR A 35 11.29 17.27 -7.57
N THR A 36 10.34 18.22 -7.50
CA THR A 36 8.93 17.91 -7.24
C THR A 36 8.35 17.00 -8.34
N ALA A 37 8.64 17.32 -9.61
CA ALA A 37 8.23 16.48 -10.74
C ALA A 37 8.90 15.09 -10.69
N GLY A 38 10.19 15.03 -10.37
CA GLY A 38 10.93 13.78 -10.23
C GLY A 38 10.34 12.87 -9.14
N VAL A 39 9.96 13.42 -7.99
CA VAL A 39 9.27 12.66 -6.94
C VAL A 39 7.92 12.13 -7.41
N ALA A 40 7.14 12.94 -8.13
CA ALA A 40 5.87 12.48 -8.70
C ALA A 40 6.09 11.31 -9.69
N GLU A 41 7.04 11.44 -10.61
CA GLU A 41 7.36 10.43 -11.63
C GLU A 41 7.94 9.13 -11.04
N MET A 42 8.60 9.18 -9.87
CA MET A 42 9.01 7.96 -9.16
C MET A 42 7.81 7.15 -8.64
N LEU A 43 6.72 7.82 -8.29
CA LEU A 43 5.54 7.24 -7.64
C LEU A 43 4.43 6.89 -8.63
N LEU A 44 4.26 7.68 -9.69
CA LEU A 44 3.26 7.50 -10.72
C LEU A 44 3.79 8.04 -12.04
N GLN A 45 3.70 7.23 -13.09
CA GLN A 45 3.87 7.70 -14.46
C GLN A 45 2.57 7.52 -15.23
N SER A 46 2.31 8.38 -16.19
CA SER A 46 1.19 8.23 -17.13
C SER A 46 1.62 8.50 -18.56
N TYR A 47 2.04 7.46 -19.26
CA TYR A 47 2.44 7.50 -20.67
C TYR A 47 1.77 6.34 -21.42
N ASN A 48 1.65 6.45 -22.75
CA ASN A 48 1.02 5.42 -23.59
C ASN A 48 -0.35 4.95 -23.05
N ASP A 49 -1.17 5.93 -22.63
CA ASP A 49 -2.54 5.75 -22.12
C ASP A 49 -2.67 4.78 -20.92
N LYS A 50 -1.61 4.59 -20.13
CA LYS A 50 -1.63 3.75 -18.93
C LYS A 50 -1.07 4.45 -17.70
N LEU A 51 -1.57 4.06 -16.54
CA LEU A 51 -1.05 4.43 -15.23
C LEU A 51 -0.01 3.40 -14.81
N VAL A 52 1.25 3.81 -14.63
CA VAL A 52 2.31 2.93 -14.12
C VAL A 52 2.54 3.27 -12.66
N ILE A 53 2.26 2.30 -11.80
CA ILE A 53 2.22 2.48 -10.35
C ILE A 53 3.58 2.16 -9.73
N LEU A 54 4.10 3.06 -8.90
CA LEU A 54 5.37 2.92 -8.19
C LEU A 54 6.55 2.46 -9.10
N PRO A 55 6.73 3.07 -10.29
CA PRO A 55 7.70 2.59 -11.28
C PRO A 55 9.15 2.65 -10.80
N ALA A 56 9.48 3.59 -9.90
CA ALA A 56 10.84 3.79 -9.39
C ALA A 56 10.85 4.11 -7.89
N LEU A 57 10.00 3.42 -7.10
CA LEU A 57 9.99 3.57 -5.65
C LEU A 57 11.38 3.22 -5.08
N PRO A 58 12.04 4.12 -4.30
CA PRO A 58 13.30 3.82 -3.62
C PRO A 58 13.10 2.77 -2.50
N THR A 59 13.08 1.50 -2.87
CA THR A 59 12.64 0.41 -1.99
C THR A 59 13.50 0.24 -0.75
N SER A 60 14.77 0.62 -0.75
CA SER A 60 15.64 0.54 0.43
C SER A 60 15.24 1.47 1.57
N PHE A 61 14.56 2.59 1.29
CA PHE A 61 14.24 3.61 2.30
C PHE A 61 12.73 3.89 2.42
N TRP A 62 11.97 3.79 1.33
CA TRP A 62 10.52 4.03 1.34
C TRP A 62 9.75 2.72 1.48
N GLN A 63 10.00 2.00 2.57
CA GLN A 63 9.33 0.74 2.86
C GLN A 63 7.83 0.90 3.08
N LYS A 64 7.40 2.00 3.69
CA LYS A 64 5.99 2.28 4.00
C LYS A 64 5.68 3.74 3.76
N GLY A 65 4.52 4.01 3.18
CA GLY A 65 4.10 5.38 2.92
C GLY A 65 2.81 5.47 2.10
N SER A 66 2.47 6.71 1.75
CA SER A 66 1.32 7.01 0.91
C SER A 66 1.54 8.28 0.13
N VAL A 67 0.96 8.37 -1.07
CA VAL A 67 0.83 9.61 -1.84
C VAL A 67 -0.62 9.78 -2.27
N LYS A 68 -1.09 11.03 -2.32
CA LYS A 68 -2.49 11.36 -2.63
C LYS A 68 -2.58 12.49 -3.62
N GLY A 69 -3.59 12.43 -4.49
CA GLY A 69 -3.94 13.52 -5.39
C GLY A 69 -3.07 13.65 -6.64
N LEU A 70 -2.24 12.66 -6.99
CA LEU A 70 -1.45 12.72 -8.21
C LEU A 70 -2.36 12.73 -9.43
N LYS A 71 -2.07 13.63 -10.38
CA LYS A 71 -2.81 13.74 -11.63
C LYS A 71 -2.12 12.90 -12.70
N ALA A 72 -2.93 12.23 -13.51
CA ALA A 72 -2.45 11.44 -14.64
C ALA A 72 -3.21 11.79 -15.93
N VAL A 73 -2.54 11.55 -17.07
CA VAL A 73 -3.12 11.67 -18.42
C VAL A 73 -4.44 10.91 -18.51
N GLY A 74 -5.42 11.47 -19.22
CA GLY A 74 -6.81 10.97 -19.18
C GLY A 74 -7.64 11.56 -18.04
N ASN A 75 -7.10 12.55 -17.33
CA ASN A 75 -7.72 13.22 -16.18
C ASN A 75 -8.11 12.23 -15.07
N PHE A 76 -7.20 11.32 -14.73
CA PHE A 76 -7.32 10.51 -13.52
C PHE A 76 -6.72 11.25 -12.32
N THR A 77 -7.25 10.98 -11.14
CA THR A 77 -6.61 11.33 -9.87
C THR A 77 -6.28 10.03 -9.15
N VAL A 78 -5.05 9.88 -8.68
CA VAL A 78 -4.52 8.62 -8.14
C VAL A 78 -3.96 8.83 -6.74
N ASP A 79 -4.39 7.97 -5.82
CA ASP A 79 -3.76 7.79 -4.51
C ASP A 79 -3.12 6.40 -4.46
N ILE A 80 -1.97 6.28 -3.81
CA ILE A 80 -1.24 5.01 -3.67
C ILE A 80 -0.79 4.88 -2.23
N ASP A 81 -1.15 3.79 -1.58
CA ASP A 81 -0.65 3.36 -0.28
C ASP A 81 0.29 2.15 -0.49
N TRP A 82 1.42 2.11 0.22
CA TRP A 82 2.35 0.99 0.16
C TRP A 82 2.91 0.60 1.53
N ASP A 83 3.25 -0.68 1.66
CA ASP A 83 3.91 -1.27 2.82
C ASP A 83 4.85 -2.38 2.34
N ASN A 84 5.96 -2.60 3.04
CA ASN A 84 7.08 -3.45 2.59
C ASN A 84 7.48 -3.21 1.12
N ALA A 85 7.52 -1.94 0.72
CA ALA A 85 7.80 -1.45 -0.64
C ALA A 85 6.86 -2.01 -1.73
N LYS A 86 5.64 -2.43 -1.36
CA LYS A 86 4.62 -2.97 -2.27
C LYS A 86 3.31 -2.21 -2.12
N ALA A 87 2.62 -1.97 -3.24
CA ALA A 87 1.33 -1.30 -3.24
C ALA A 87 0.31 -2.13 -2.46
N THR A 88 -0.31 -1.56 -1.44
CA THR A 88 -1.36 -2.23 -0.66
C THR A 88 -2.75 -1.79 -1.14
N GLN A 89 -2.87 -0.53 -1.55
CA GLN A 89 -4.09 0.03 -2.10
C GLN A 89 -3.76 1.13 -3.12
N ILE A 90 -4.47 1.10 -4.24
CA ILE A 90 -4.44 2.17 -5.26
C ILE A 90 -5.88 2.67 -5.41
N ARG A 91 -6.11 3.97 -5.26
CA ARG A 91 -7.43 4.58 -5.48
C ARG A 91 -7.37 5.45 -6.72
N ILE A 92 -8.31 5.26 -7.63
CA ILE A 92 -8.38 5.96 -8.90
C ILE A 92 -9.74 6.65 -9.03
N ILE A 93 -9.72 7.95 -9.24
CA ILE A 93 -10.90 8.72 -9.64
C ILE A 93 -10.81 8.97 -11.14
N SER A 94 -11.78 8.45 -11.89
CA SER A 94 -11.93 8.76 -13.32
C SER A 94 -12.80 9.99 -13.47
N ASN A 95 -12.21 11.14 -13.83
CA ASN A 95 -12.99 12.38 -13.91
C ASN A 95 -13.79 12.51 -15.21
N VAL A 96 -13.44 11.73 -16.25
CA VAL A 96 -14.05 11.83 -17.59
C VAL A 96 -14.63 10.53 -18.12
N GLY A 97 -14.40 9.38 -17.46
CA GLY A 97 -15.06 8.12 -17.81
C GLY A 97 -14.45 7.33 -18.97
N ILE A 98 -13.19 7.57 -19.32
CA ILE A 98 -12.48 6.76 -20.32
C ILE A 98 -12.00 5.44 -19.72
N PRO A 99 -11.77 4.37 -20.51
CA PRO A 99 -11.17 3.14 -20.01
C PRO A 99 -9.85 3.42 -19.26
N CYS A 100 -9.65 2.75 -18.13
CA CYS A 100 -8.43 2.88 -17.34
C CYS A 100 -7.54 1.67 -17.60
N ILE A 101 -6.27 1.92 -17.93
CA ILE A 101 -5.22 0.91 -18.02
C ILE A 101 -4.25 1.13 -16.87
N VAL A 102 -3.95 0.07 -16.11
CA VAL A 102 -3.05 0.13 -14.95
C VAL A 102 -1.97 -0.93 -15.12
N LYS A 103 -0.72 -0.50 -14.97
CA LYS A 103 0.47 -1.34 -14.95
C LYS A 103 1.07 -1.38 -13.55
N TYR A 104 1.19 -2.58 -13.00
CA TYR A 104 1.87 -2.87 -11.75
C TYR A 104 2.22 -4.35 -11.69
N THR A 105 3.36 -4.71 -11.09
CA THR A 105 3.84 -6.10 -11.06
C THR A 105 2.80 -7.04 -10.43
N GLY A 106 2.41 -8.09 -11.15
CA GLY A 106 1.44 -9.10 -10.72
C GLY A 106 0.00 -8.62 -10.62
N ILE A 107 -0.34 -7.42 -11.12
CA ILE A 107 -1.66 -6.81 -10.94
C ILE A 107 -2.82 -7.68 -11.47
N ALA A 108 -2.60 -8.47 -12.51
CA ALA A 108 -3.65 -9.31 -13.08
C ALA A 108 -4.00 -10.53 -12.20
N LYS A 109 -3.09 -10.94 -11.31
CA LYS A 109 -3.21 -12.14 -10.49
C LYS A 109 -3.45 -11.81 -9.01
N ASP A 110 -2.66 -10.88 -8.49
CA ASP A 110 -2.52 -10.64 -7.06
C ASP A 110 -3.38 -9.46 -6.58
N TYR A 111 -4.17 -8.85 -7.47
CA TYR A 111 -4.99 -7.68 -7.17
C TYR A 111 -6.39 -7.81 -7.77
N LYS A 112 -7.35 -7.16 -7.12
CA LYS A 112 -8.73 -7.03 -7.60
C LYS A 112 -9.13 -5.56 -7.67
N VAL A 113 -10.02 -5.24 -8.59
CA VAL A 113 -10.59 -3.90 -8.75
C VAL A 113 -12.02 -3.92 -8.22
N THR A 114 -12.34 -2.97 -7.34
CA THR A 114 -13.69 -2.71 -6.88
C THR A 114 -14.06 -1.26 -7.10
N THR A 115 -15.35 -0.96 -7.11
CA THR A 115 -15.85 0.40 -6.89
C THR A 115 -15.68 0.80 -5.43
N ALA A 116 -15.87 2.08 -5.12
CA ALA A 116 -15.83 2.58 -3.75
C ALA A 116 -16.89 1.96 -2.82
N ASP A 117 -18.03 1.50 -3.35
CA ASP A 117 -19.06 0.75 -2.62
C ASP A 117 -18.77 -0.76 -2.53
N GLY A 118 -17.58 -1.20 -2.96
CA GLY A 118 -17.10 -2.57 -2.79
C GLY A 118 -17.56 -3.57 -3.85
N LYS A 119 -18.27 -3.14 -4.90
CA LYS A 119 -18.67 -4.03 -6.00
C LYS A 119 -17.47 -4.34 -6.88
N SER A 120 -17.26 -5.62 -7.18
CA SER A 120 -16.20 -6.06 -8.08
C SER A 120 -16.38 -5.49 -9.49
N VAL A 121 -15.30 -4.96 -10.05
CA VAL A 121 -15.25 -4.48 -11.44
C VAL A 121 -14.56 -5.53 -12.29
N LYS A 122 -15.17 -5.92 -13.40
CA LYS A 122 -14.58 -6.86 -14.34
C LYS A 122 -13.37 -6.21 -15.02
N THR A 123 -12.22 -6.88 -14.95
CA THR A 123 -10.99 -6.46 -15.61
C THR A 123 -10.73 -7.31 -16.85
N LYS A 124 -10.09 -6.71 -17.85
CA LYS A 124 -9.49 -7.38 -19.00
C LYS A 124 -7.98 -7.42 -18.78
N ARG A 125 -7.42 -8.62 -18.67
CA ARG A 125 -5.98 -8.85 -18.62
C ARG A 125 -5.35 -8.47 -19.96
N ILE A 126 -4.30 -7.65 -19.91
CA ILE A 126 -3.45 -7.32 -21.06
C ILE A 126 -2.15 -8.14 -20.97
N SER A 127 -1.55 -8.19 -19.77
CA SER A 127 -0.44 -9.07 -19.40
C SER A 127 -0.53 -9.43 -17.91
N ASP A 128 0.45 -10.12 -17.34
CA ASP A 128 0.50 -10.33 -15.88
C ASP A 128 0.60 -9.04 -15.07
N ASP A 129 1.28 -8.05 -15.65
CA ASP A 129 1.57 -6.78 -15.01
C ASP A 129 0.66 -5.64 -15.50
N GLU A 130 -0.34 -5.93 -16.35
CA GLU A 130 -1.20 -4.90 -16.93
C GLU A 130 -2.65 -5.36 -17.10
N ILE A 131 -3.57 -4.54 -16.60
CA ILE A 131 -5.01 -4.74 -16.70
C ILE A 131 -5.70 -3.49 -17.25
N SER A 132 -6.86 -3.69 -17.86
CA SER A 132 -7.77 -2.62 -18.26
C SER A 132 -9.17 -2.84 -17.71
N PHE A 133 -9.89 -1.76 -17.42
CA PHE A 133 -11.30 -1.82 -17.03
C PHE A 133 -12.06 -0.57 -17.48
N PRO A 134 -13.35 -0.68 -17.81
CA PRO A 134 -14.16 0.48 -18.16
C PRO A 134 -14.39 1.37 -16.92
N THR A 135 -14.50 2.67 -17.14
CA THR A 135 -14.85 3.62 -16.08
C THR A 135 -16.04 4.49 -16.47
N VAL A 136 -16.56 5.25 -15.51
CA VAL A 136 -17.56 6.31 -15.73
C VAL A 136 -17.04 7.61 -15.14
N ALA A 137 -17.50 8.75 -15.65
CA ALA A 137 -17.10 10.06 -15.14
C ALA A 137 -17.50 10.22 -13.66
N GLY A 138 -16.58 10.71 -12.84
CA GLY A 138 -16.69 10.76 -11.37
C GLY A 138 -16.55 9.40 -10.67
N GLY A 139 -16.36 8.31 -11.42
CA GLY A 139 -16.25 6.96 -10.89
C GLY A 139 -15.02 6.79 -10.02
N LYS A 140 -15.17 6.10 -8.88
CA LYS A 140 -14.10 5.83 -7.91
C LYS A 140 -13.83 4.33 -7.87
N TYR A 141 -12.57 3.97 -8.10
CA TYR A 141 -12.10 2.60 -8.20
C TYR A 141 -10.99 2.36 -7.18
N ILE A 142 -11.00 1.18 -6.59
CA ILE A 142 -10.04 0.76 -5.59
C ILE A 142 -9.41 -0.54 -6.07
N ILE A 143 -8.09 -0.56 -6.17
CA ILE A 143 -7.30 -1.74 -6.46
C ILE A 143 -6.62 -2.16 -5.16
N VAL A 144 -6.86 -3.39 -4.72
CA VAL A 144 -6.29 -3.95 -3.49
C VAL A 144 -5.76 -5.34 -3.74
N SER A 145 -4.72 -5.72 -3.00
CA SER A 145 -4.18 -7.07 -3.06
C SER A 145 -5.26 -8.11 -2.70
N THR A 146 -5.29 -9.21 -3.45
CA THR A 146 -6.12 -10.38 -3.17
C THR A 146 -5.50 -11.27 -2.11
N THR A 147 -4.22 -11.08 -1.79
CA THR A 147 -3.56 -11.79 -0.69
C THR A 147 -4.19 -11.33 0.63
N PRO A 148 -4.77 -12.24 1.44
CA PRO A 148 -5.42 -11.88 2.69
C PRO A 148 -4.42 -11.25 3.68
N ASN A 149 -4.49 -9.94 3.87
CA ASN A 149 -3.67 -9.20 4.83
C ASN A 149 -4.21 -9.28 6.27
N ALA A 150 -5.53 -9.43 6.46
CA ALA A 150 -6.13 -9.55 7.79
C ALA A 150 -6.08 -10.98 8.35
N ILE A 151 -6.29 -12.01 7.51
CA ILE A 151 -6.22 -13.41 7.95
C ILE A 151 -4.76 -13.82 8.13
N ALA A 152 -3.81 -13.46 7.27
CA ALA A 152 -2.40 -13.80 7.51
C ALA A 152 -1.82 -13.10 8.76
N ALA A 153 -2.33 -11.94 9.17
CA ALA A 153 -1.94 -11.29 10.44
C ALA A 153 -2.58 -11.94 11.68
N VAL A 154 -3.78 -12.52 11.56
CA VAL A 154 -4.45 -13.29 12.64
C VAL A 154 -4.02 -14.76 12.67
N THR A 155 -3.58 -15.30 11.53
CA THR A 155 -3.06 -16.68 11.36
C THR A 155 -1.53 -16.72 11.42
N GLY A 156 -0.88 -15.55 11.42
CA GLY A 156 0.56 -15.36 11.51
C GLY A 156 1.04 -15.54 12.94
N SER A 157 1.10 -16.80 13.36
CA SER A 157 2.16 -17.41 14.19
C SER A 157 1.78 -18.81 14.67
N GLN A 158 1.07 -19.60 13.85
CA GLN A 158 0.91 -21.05 14.08
C GLN A 158 1.97 -21.90 13.37
N GLU A 159 3.18 -21.38 13.18
CA GLU A 159 4.31 -22.24 12.80
C GLU A 159 4.96 -22.81 14.06
N GLY A 160 4.58 -24.04 14.40
CA GLY A 160 5.13 -24.83 15.50
C GLY A 160 4.22 -26.01 15.84
N THR A 161 4.78 -27.10 16.37
CA THR A 161 3.97 -28.22 16.89
C THR A 161 3.15 -27.72 18.08
N VAL A 162 1.88 -28.13 18.20
CA VAL A 162 1.03 -27.80 19.36
C VAL A 162 1.67 -28.40 20.60
N ALA A 163 2.16 -27.54 21.50
CA ALA A 163 2.85 -27.94 22.72
C ALA A 163 1.85 -28.24 23.85
N THR A 164 0.76 -27.49 23.94
CA THR A 164 -0.26 -27.72 24.98
C THR A 164 -1.65 -27.27 24.51
N VAL A 165 -2.67 -28.03 24.91
CA VAL A 165 -4.08 -27.67 24.75
C VAL A 165 -4.72 -27.54 26.13
N CYS A 166 -5.32 -26.38 26.40
CA CYS A 166 -6.07 -26.10 27.62
C CYS A 166 -7.52 -25.76 27.28
N TYR A 167 -8.44 -26.12 28.17
CA TYR A 167 -9.85 -25.75 28.06
C TYR A 167 -10.21 -24.84 29.22
N TYR A 168 -11.05 -23.84 28.96
CA TYR A 168 -11.53 -22.90 29.97
C TYR A 168 -13.05 -22.77 29.90
N SER A 169 -13.69 -22.59 31.04
CA SER A 169 -15.08 -22.15 31.09
C SER A 169 -15.22 -20.73 30.53
N LEU A 170 -16.45 -20.32 30.21
CA LEU A 170 -16.73 -18.94 29.79
C LEU A 170 -16.35 -17.89 30.84
N ASN A 171 -16.23 -18.29 32.11
CA ASN A 171 -15.83 -17.44 33.22
C ASN A 171 -14.30 -17.45 33.44
N GLY A 172 -13.52 -18.09 32.56
CA GLY A 172 -12.05 -18.11 32.60
C GLY A 172 -11.43 -19.18 33.51
N ALA A 173 -12.23 -20.05 34.14
CA ALA A 173 -11.70 -21.13 34.98
C ALA A 173 -11.14 -22.26 34.09
N LYS A 174 -9.90 -22.69 34.34
CA LYS A 174 -9.25 -23.78 33.60
C LYS A 174 -9.91 -25.13 33.94
N ALA A 175 -10.28 -25.90 32.93
CA ALA A 175 -10.83 -27.25 33.08
C ALA A 175 -9.71 -28.29 33.21
N ASN A 176 -9.95 -29.30 34.03
CA ASN A 176 -8.99 -30.38 34.32
C ASN A 176 -8.97 -31.47 33.23
N SER A 177 -9.94 -31.46 32.32
CA SER A 177 -10.09 -32.42 31.22
C SER A 177 -10.86 -31.77 30.06
N THR A 178 -10.90 -32.44 28.90
CA THR A 178 -11.71 -32.01 27.74
C THR A 178 -13.21 -32.06 28.08
N PRO A 179 -13.95 -30.94 27.99
CA PRO A 179 -15.38 -30.94 28.26
C PRO A 179 -16.16 -31.78 27.23
N SER A 180 -17.08 -32.62 27.70
CA SER A 180 -17.90 -33.48 26.82
C SER A 180 -19.13 -32.76 26.25
N HIS A 181 -19.65 -31.72 26.93
CA HIS A 181 -20.84 -30.98 26.52
C HIS A 181 -20.73 -29.50 26.92
N GLY A 182 -21.36 -28.62 26.15
CA GLY A 182 -21.53 -27.20 26.48
C GLY A 182 -20.57 -26.26 25.74
N VAL A 183 -20.57 -24.99 26.15
CA VAL A 183 -19.76 -23.93 25.54
C VAL A 183 -18.49 -23.69 26.35
N TYR A 184 -17.34 -23.78 25.70
CA TYR A 184 -16.05 -23.59 26.35
C TYR A 184 -15.04 -22.90 25.42
N ILE A 185 -13.94 -22.44 25.99
CA ILE A 185 -12.83 -21.82 25.27
C ILE A 185 -11.68 -22.82 25.18
N LYS A 186 -11.28 -23.19 23.97
CA LYS A 186 -10.09 -24.00 23.70
C LYS A 186 -8.92 -23.06 23.42
N GLN A 187 -7.84 -23.21 24.17
CA GLN A 187 -6.58 -22.50 23.92
C GLN A 187 -5.49 -23.50 23.51
N MET A 188 -4.82 -23.21 22.40
CA MET A 188 -3.64 -23.93 21.93
C MET A 188 -2.42 -23.05 22.13
N LYS A 189 -1.36 -23.61 22.72
CA LYS A 189 -0.03 -22.99 22.81
C LYS A 189 0.92 -23.74 21.90
N TYR A 190 1.63 -23.00 21.05
CA TYR A 190 2.57 -23.52 20.06
C TYR A 190 3.99 -23.51 20.63
N SER A 191 4.85 -24.39 20.13
CA SER A 191 6.25 -24.50 20.56
C SER A 191 7.05 -23.20 20.40
N ASN A 192 6.63 -22.31 19.50
CA ASN A 192 7.21 -20.99 19.27
C ASN A 192 6.75 -19.93 20.31
N GLY A 193 5.93 -20.29 21.30
CA GLY A 193 5.42 -19.40 22.34
C GLY A 193 4.07 -18.73 22.03
N THR A 194 3.59 -18.82 20.79
CA THR A 194 2.32 -18.24 20.35
C THR A 194 1.13 -18.96 20.97
N THR A 195 0.00 -18.26 21.12
CA THR A 195 -1.27 -18.86 21.52
C THR A 195 -2.38 -18.59 20.51
N SER A 196 -3.30 -19.54 20.40
CA SER A 196 -4.57 -19.39 19.68
C SER A 196 -5.72 -19.78 20.57
N THR A 197 -6.85 -19.08 20.42
CA THR A 197 -8.03 -19.28 21.25
C THR A 197 -9.26 -19.39 20.36
N THR A 198 -10.08 -20.40 20.61
CA THR A 198 -11.30 -20.67 19.83
C THR A 198 -12.44 -21.02 20.78
N LYS A 199 -13.60 -20.43 20.57
CA LYS A 199 -14.83 -20.84 21.23
C LYS A 199 -15.30 -22.15 20.61
N VAL A 200 -15.53 -23.16 21.44
CA VAL A 200 -16.04 -24.47 21.03
C VAL A 200 -17.40 -24.69 21.65
N ILE A 201 -18.30 -25.28 20.87
CA ILE A 201 -19.66 -25.63 21.26
C ILE A 201 -19.80 -27.12 20.92
N ASN A 202 -19.95 -27.95 21.95
CA ASN A 202 -20.23 -29.38 21.83
C ASN A 202 -21.66 -29.68 22.30
#